data_AF-A0A6B1FHY5-F1
#
_entry.id   AF-A0A6B1FHY5-F1
#
_cell.length_a   1.000
_cell.length_b   1.000
_cell.length_c   1.000
_cell.angle_alpha   90.00
_cell.angle_beta   90.00
_cell.angle_gamma   90.00
#
_symmetry.space_group_name_H-M   'P 1'
#
loop_
_entity.id
_entity.type
_entity.pdbx_description
1 polymer ?
#
loop_
_entity_poly.entity_id
_entity_poly.type
_entity_poly.pdbx_seq_one_letter_code
_entity_poly.pdbx_strand_id
1 'polypeptide(L)'
;MGLINSRPYHPQTNGKLERFHRSLEDEIWYYLSLDDYIEYYNTARLHFSLDIDNYETPLMAFHKKKATVETRSQNPTWMEDDIHD
;
A
#
# COMPACT_ATOMS: atom_id res chain seq x y z
N MET A 1 -4.51 -17.64 12.63
CA MET A 1 -3.91 -16.49 11.92
C MET A 1 -2.56 -16.19 12.56
N GLY A 2 -1.47 -16.53 11.90
CA GLY A 2 -0.13 -16.15 12.36
C GLY A 2 0.15 -14.70 11.96
N LEU A 3 0.68 -13.90 12.89
CA LEU A 3 1.23 -12.60 12.55
C LEU A 3 2.56 -12.82 11.80
N ILE A 4 2.69 -12.23 10.61
CA ILE A 4 3.96 -12.24 9.88
C ILE A 4 4.77 -11.06 10.41
N ASN A 5 5.79 -11.36 11.20
CA ASN A 5 6.72 -10.35 11.70
C ASN A 5 7.87 -10.17 10.71
N SER A 6 8.24 -8.91 10.45
CA SER A 6 9.47 -8.59 9.72
C SER A 6 10.68 -9.18 10.45
N ARG A 7 11.61 -9.81 9.72
CA ARG A 7 12.86 -10.29 10.31
C ARG A 7 13.77 -9.10 10.66
N PRO A 8 14.49 -9.14 11.79
CA PRO A 8 15.52 -8.14 12.08
C PRO A 8 16.51 -8.02 10.90
N TYR A 9 16.90 -6.79 10.57
CA TYR A 9 17.84 -6.49 9.47
C TYR A 9 17.38 -6.89 8.05
N HIS A 10 16.06 -7.00 7.81
CA HIS A 10 15.49 -7.15 6.46
C HIS A 10 14.66 -5.91 6.07
N PRO A 11 15.28 -4.88 5.46
CA PRO A 11 14.59 -3.64 5.09
C PRO A 11 13.52 -3.82 3.99
N GLN A 12 13.59 -4.92 3.24
CA GLN A 12 12.69 -5.19 2.12
C GLN A 12 11.21 -5.28 2.54
N THR A 13 10.94 -5.76 3.77
CA THR A 13 9.57 -5.97 4.25
C THR A 13 8.85 -4.66 4.62
N ASN A 14 9.61 -3.64 5.04
CA ASN A 14 9.05 -2.38 5.56
C ASN A 14 9.11 -1.22 4.57
N GLY A 15 9.71 -1.39 3.40
CA GLY A 15 9.97 -0.30 2.46
C GLY A 15 8.73 0.50 2.02
N LYS A 16 7.54 -0.12 1.99
CA LYS A 16 6.29 0.62 1.71
C LYS A 16 5.90 1.55 2.85
N LEU A 17 6.04 1.08 4.09
CA LEU A 17 5.75 1.88 5.28
C LEU A 17 6.77 2.99 5.45
N GLU A 18 8.05 2.72 5.21
CA GLU A 18 9.11 3.72 5.25
C GLU A 18 8.89 4.83 4.20
N ARG A 19 8.48 4.49 2.97
CA ARG A 19 8.12 5.48 1.94
C ARG A 19 6.89 6.31 2.33
N PHE A 20 5.90 5.69 2.95
CA PHE A 20 4.74 6.39 3.49
C PHE A 20 5.17 7.39 4.58
N HIS A 21 5.95 6.96 5.58
CA HIS A 21 6.42 7.84 6.65
C HIS A 21 7.24 9.02 6.12
N ARG A 22 8.08 8.81 5.11
CA ARG A 22 8.82 9.90 4.47
C ARG A 22 7.88 10.91 3.81
N SER A 23 6.89 10.44 3.05
CA SER A 23 5.89 11.32 2.44
C SER A 23 5.10 12.10 3.49
N LEU A 24 4.73 11.43 4.58
CA LEU A 24 4.03 12.03 5.71
C LEU A 24 4.89 13.14 6.33
N GLU A 25 6.16 12.89 6.62
CA GLU A 25 7.07 13.88 7.23
C GLU A 25 7.22 15.14 6.37
N ASP A 26 7.29 14.98 5.05
CA ASP A 26 7.46 16.08 4.09
C ASP A 26 6.15 16.88 3.88
N GLU A 27 4.99 16.23 3.95
CA GLU A 27 3.71 16.80 3.49
C GLU A 27 2.75 17.17 4.63
N ILE A 28 2.85 16.58 5.82
CA ILE A 28 1.85 16.72 6.90
C ILE A 28 1.61 18.17 7.33
N TRP A 29 2.62 19.03 7.19
CA TRP A 29 2.55 20.45 7.56
C TRP A 29 1.55 21.27 6.73
N TYR A 30 1.08 20.74 5.60
CA TYR A 30 0.07 21.37 4.76
C TYR A 30 -1.37 21.00 5.15
N TYR A 31 -1.56 20.13 6.15
CA TYR A 31 -2.86 19.59 6.55
C TYR A 31 -3.19 19.96 8.00
N LEU A 32 -4.48 20.04 8.31
CA LEU A 32 -4.96 20.40 9.66
C LEU A 32 -4.81 19.24 10.65
N SER A 33 -4.85 18.00 10.15
CA SER A 33 -4.70 16.79 10.95
C SER A 33 -4.14 15.62 10.14
N LEU A 34 -3.75 14.55 10.85
CA LEU A 34 -3.36 13.29 10.23
C LEU A 34 -4.51 12.66 9.44
N ASP A 35 -5.74 12.78 9.92
CA ASP A 35 -6.92 12.22 9.25
C ASP A 35 -7.15 12.91 7.90
N ASP A 36 -7.03 14.24 7.85
CA ASP A 36 -7.12 15.00 6.60
C ASP A 36 -6.04 14.59 5.59
N TYR A 37 -4.82 14.38 6.09
CA TYR A 37 -3.72 13.90 5.25
C TYR A 37 -3.98 12.49 4.72
N ILE A 38 -4.47 11.57 5.56
CA ILE A 38 -4.79 10.21 5.16
C ILE A 38 -5.92 10.20 4.12
N GLU A 39 -6.93 11.05 4.28
CA GLU A 39 -8.00 11.20 3.29
C GLU A 39 -7.44 11.65 1.95
N TYR A 40 -6.64 12.72 1.93
CA TYR A 40 -5.94 13.17 0.71
C TYR A 40 -5.07 12.08 0.10
N TYR A 41 -4.25 11.42 0.92
CA TYR A 41 -3.31 10.40 0.47
C TYR A 41 -4.04 9.27 -0.26
N ASN A 42 -5.17 8.83 0.27
CA ASN A 42 -5.92 7.72 -0.30
C ASN A 42 -6.77 8.13 -1.51
N THR A 43 -7.34 9.33 -1.51
CA THR A 43 -8.42 9.72 -2.43
C THR A 43 -7.99 10.67 -3.53
N ALA A 44 -6.88 11.39 -3.38
CA ALA A 44 -6.50 12.48 -4.28
C ALA A 44 -5.01 12.51 -4.66
N ARG A 45 -4.12 11.90 -3.86
CA ARG A 45 -2.68 11.90 -4.13
C ARG A 45 -2.37 11.12 -5.41
N LEU A 46 -1.65 11.78 -6.33
CA LEU A 46 -1.10 11.15 -7.52
C LEU A 46 0.17 10.40 -7.18
N HIS A 47 0.28 9.16 -7.65
CA HIS A 47 1.46 8.32 -7.44
C HIS A 47 2.05 7.92 -8.79
N PHE A 48 3.30 8.30 -9.04
CA PHE A 48 4.03 7.87 -10.25
C PHE A 48 4.22 6.35 -10.37
N SER A 49 4.11 5.63 -9.25
CA SER A 49 4.15 4.17 -9.23
C SER A 49 2.79 3.50 -9.53
N LEU A 50 1.74 4.29 -9.75
CA LEU A 50 0.40 3.85 -10.14
C LEU A 50 0.11 4.29 -11.58
N ASP A 51 -1.08 3.93 -12.08
CA ASP A 51 -1.58 4.34 -13.40
C ASP A 51 -1.90 5.85 -13.43
N ILE A 52 -0.85 6.65 -13.61
CA ILE A 52 -0.92 8.11 -13.60
C ILE A 52 -1.70 8.68 -14.80
N ASP A 53 -1.65 8.00 -15.95
CA ASP A 53 -2.36 8.42 -17.17
C ASP A 53 -3.88 8.37 -16.97
N ASN A 54 -4.35 7.48 -16.09
CA ASN A 54 -5.75 7.37 -15.68
C ASN A 54 -6.03 7.99 -14.30
N TYR A 55 -5.12 8.80 -13.77
CA TYR A 55 -5.24 9.46 -12.46
C TYR A 55 -5.59 8.49 -11.33
N GLU A 56 -5.01 7.28 -11.37
CA GLU A 56 -5.30 6.26 -10.39
C GLU A 56 -4.79 6.66 -9.00
N THR A 57 -5.70 6.64 -8.03
CA THR A 57 -5.41 6.92 -6.63
C THR A 57 -5.07 5.64 -5.87
N PRO A 58 -4.41 5.72 -4.70
CA PRO A 58 -4.13 4.54 -3.89
C PRO A 58 -5.38 3.75 -3.50
N LEU A 59 -6.50 4.42 -3.21
CA LEU A 59 -7.76 3.74 -2.91
C LEU A 59 -8.30 2.99 -4.14
N MET A 60 -8.22 3.59 -5.33
CA MET A 60 -8.61 2.93 -6.58
C MET A 60 -7.72 1.71 -6.85
N ALA A 61 -6.40 1.86 -6.75
CA ALA A 61 -5.45 0.77 -6.91
C ALA A 61 -5.69 -0.36 -5.89
N PHE A 62 -6.00 -0.03 -4.63
CA PHE A 62 -6.36 -1.01 -3.61
C PHE A 62 -7.64 -1.77 -3.98
N HIS A 63 -8.67 -1.08 -4.47
CA HIS A 63 -9.91 -1.71 -4.92
C HIS A 63 -9.71 -2.57 -6.17
N LYS A 64 -8.89 -2.13 -7.14
CA LYS A 64 -8.52 -2.92 -8.32
C LYS A 64 -7.66 -4.14 -7.95
N LYS A 65 -6.76 -3.99 -6.97
CA LYS A 65 -5.91 -5.07 -6.45
C LYS A 65 -6.67 -6.06 -5.57
N LYS A 66 -7.99 -5.92 -5.38
CA LYS A 66 -8.79 -7.05 -4.92
C LYS A 66 -8.66 -8.17 -5.95
N ALA A 67 -7.71 -9.08 -5.69
CA ALA A 67 -7.71 -10.44 -6.17
C ALA A 67 -9.18 -10.86 -6.27
N THR A 68 -9.61 -11.24 -7.48
CA THR A 68 -10.98 -11.66 -7.74
C THR A 68 -11.34 -12.63 -6.61
N VAL A 69 -12.55 -12.55 -6.05
CA VAL A 69 -12.98 -13.55 -5.05
C VAL A 69 -12.70 -14.97 -5.57
N GLU A 70 -12.81 -15.13 -6.89
CA GLU A 70 -12.35 -16.28 -7.69
C GLU A 70 -10.85 -16.61 -7.52
N THR A 71 -9.93 -15.65 -7.67
CA THR A 71 -8.49 -15.84 -7.42
C THR A 71 -8.20 -16.30 -6.00
N ARG A 72 -8.88 -15.73 -5.00
CA ARG A 72 -8.75 -16.17 -3.59
C ARG A 72 -9.41 -17.53 -3.31
N SER A 73 -10.46 -17.85 -4.04
CA SER A 73 -11.16 -19.14 -3.94
C SER A 73 -10.39 -20.27 -4.62
N GLN A 74 -9.68 -19.98 -5.71
CA GLN A 74 -8.92 -20.96 -6.50
C GLN A 74 -7.51 -21.17 -5.92
N ASN A 75 -6.87 -20.12 -5.42
CA ASN A 75 -5.61 -20.24 -4.67
C ASN A 75 -5.68 -19.35 -3.41
N PRO A 76 -6.08 -19.89 -2.24
CA PRO A 76 -6.16 -19.11 -1.01
C PRO A 76 -4.79 -18.73 -0.43
N THR A 77 -3.72 -19.42 -0.82
CA THR A 77 -2.32 -19.22 -0.36
C THR A 77 -1.46 -18.49 -1.39
N TRP A 78 -2.06 -17.89 -2.42
CA TRP A 78 -1.34 -17.22 -3.51
C TRP A 78 -0.35 -16.13 -3.06
N MET A 79 -0.56 -15.53 -1.87
CA MET A 79 0.37 -14.57 -1.28
C MET A 79 1.58 -15.24 -0.60
N GLU A 80 1.49 -16.52 -0.27
CA GLU A 80 2.55 -17.31 0.38
C GLU A 80 3.49 -17.95 -0.65
N ASP A 81 2.99 -18.26 -1.85
CA ASP A 81 3.78 -18.83 -2.96
C ASP A 81 4.88 -17.85 -3.46
N ASP A 82 4.63 -16.54 -3.37
CA ASP A 82 5.59 -15.48 -3.76
C ASP A 82 6.69 -15.22 -2.69
N ILE A 83 6.66 -15.89 -1.53
CA ILE A 83 7.58 -15.65 -0.40
C ILE A 83 8.87 -16.50 -0.54
N HIS A 84 8.95 -17.40 -1.51
CA HIS A 84 9.99 -18.44 -1.59
C HIS A 84 11.02 -18.33 -2.72
N ASP A 85 11.18 -17.16 -3.35
CA ASP A 85 12.38 -16.86 -4.18
C ASP A 85 13.46 -16.09 -3.40
#